data_AF-A0AAD8HYS3-F1
#
_entry.id   AF-A0AAD8HYS3-F1
#
_cell.length_a   1.000
_cell.length_b   1.000
_cell.length_c   1.000
_cell.angle_alpha   90.00
_cell.angle_beta   90.00
_cell.angle_gamma   90.00
#
_symmetry.space_group_name_H-M   'P 1'
#
loop_
_entity.id
_entity.type
_entity.pdbx_description
1 polymer ?
#
loop_
_entity_poly.entity_id
_entity_poly.type
_entity_poly.pdbx_seq_one_letter_code
_entity_poly.pdbx_strand_id
1 'polypeptide(L)'
;MSGLNTPTLRLQYLINWLVTSLLQLRLSGSNGDDSLPLVQIFGPKIKYDRGAAVVFNVRDRNRGLINPEVVQKLAEANGIFLGIGILSHIKIIDNSRQQRGGLNL
;
A
#
# COMPACT_ATOMS: atom_id res chain seq x y z
N MET A 1 15.14 -28.96 -18.92
CA MET A 1 14.89 -27.55 -19.27
C MET A 1 14.02 -26.92 -18.19
N SER A 2 14.59 -26.09 -17.32
CA SER A 2 13.82 -25.14 -16.47
C SER A 2 14.78 -24.27 -15.65
N GLY A 3 15.55 -23.42 -16.36
CA GLY A 3 16.42 -22.39 -15.78
C GLY A 3 15.79 -20.99 -15.75
N LEU A 4 14.52 -20.85 -16.13
CA LEU A 4 13.79 -19.58 -16.25
C LEU A 4 13.03 -19.19 -14.96
N ASN A 5 13.24 -19.93 -13.88
CA ASN A 5 12.38 -19.91 -12.68
C ASN A 5 13.05 -19.19 -11.49
N THR A 6 14.38 -19.07 -11.49
CA THR A 6 15.11 -18.41 -10.40
C THR A 6 14.95 -16.88 -10.37
N PRO A 7 15.06 -16.13 -11.49
CA PRO A 7 14.89 -14.68 -11.46
C PRO A 7 13.44 -14.24 -11.19
N THR A 8 12.45 -15.02 -11.63
CA THR A 8 11.03 -14.77 -11.37
C THR A 8 10.68 -14.98 -9.89
N LEU A 9 11.23 -16.01 -9.26
CA LEU A 9 11.11 -16.22 -7.81
C LEU A 9 11.75 -15.10 -7.00
N ARG A 10 12.96 -14.66 -7.35
CA ARG A 10 13.64 -13.55 -6.65
C ARG A 10 12.82 -12.26 -6.68
N LEU A 11 12.25 -11.92 -7.84
CA LEU A 11 11.39 -10.76 -7.98
C LEU A 11 10.11 -10.89 -7.16
N GLN A 12 9.47 -12.07 -7.16
CA GLN A 12 8.30 -12.34 -6.33
C GLN A 12 8.60 -12.20 -4.82
N TYR A 13 9.75 -12.70 -4.36
CA TYR A 13 10.14 -12.52 -2.96
C TYR A 13 10.41 -11.06 -2.62
N LEU A 14 11.09 -10.32 -3.50
CA LEU A 14 11.41 -8.91 -3.27
C LEU A 14 10.15 -8.02 -3.25
N ILE A 15 9.22 -8.24 -4.18
CA ILE A 15 7.97 -7.47 -4.21
C ILE A 15 7.10 -7.81 -2.98
N ASN A 16 7.07 -9.07 -2.55
CA ASN A 16 6.35 -9.49 -1.36
C ASN A 16 6.98 -8.91 -0.08
N TRP A 17 8.30 -8.88 -0.01
CA TRP A 17 9.03 -8.21 1.06
C TRP A 17 8.66 -6.72 1.11
N LEU A 18 8.74 -6.03 -0.03
CA LEU A 18 8.40 -4.61 -0.11
C LEU A 18 6.96 -4.32 0.32
N VAL A 19 5.98 -5.08 -0.19
CA VAL A 19 4.57 -4.94 0.19
C VAL A 19 4.39 -5.16 1.70
N THR A 20 5.04 -6.18 2.26
CA THR A 20 4.94 -6.50 3.68
C THR A 20 5.55 -5.40 4.54
N SER A 21 6.73 -4.91 4.19
CA SER A 21 7.40 -3.80 4.89
C SER A 21 6.57 -2.52 4.86
N LEU A 22 5.97 -2.19 3.71
CA LEU A 22 5.11 -1.01 3.59
C LEU A 22 3.83 -1.12 4.43
N LEU A 23 3.18 -2.29 4.48
CA LEU A 23 1.97 -2.51 5.29
C LEU A 23 2.21 -2.47 6.80
N GLN A 24 3.46 -2.65 7.25
CA GLN A 24 3.84 -2.54 8.65
C GLN A 24 3.99 -1.08 9.11
N LEU A 25 4.09 -0.12 8.19
CA LEU A 25 4.21 1.30 8.54
C LEU A 25 2.88 1.82 9.09
N ARG A 26 2.92 2.34 10.32
CA ARG A 26 1.74 2.87 11.01
C ARG A 26 1.98 4.26 11.57
N LEU A 27 0.93 5.06 11.57
CA LEU A 27 0.85 6.33 12.26
C LEU A 27 0.39 6.08 13.70
N SER A 28 1.10 6.68 14.65
CA SER A 28 0.67 6.71 16.04
C SER A 28 -0.68 7.46 16.15
N GLY A 29 -1.67 6.80 16.75
CA GLY A 29 -2.96 7.42 17.03
C GLY A 29 -2.85 8.52 18.07
N SER A 30 -3.69 9.54 17.95
CA SER A 30 -3.94 10.50 19.02
C SER A 30 -4.88 9.84 20.02
N ASN A 31 -4.46 9.65 21.26
CA ASN A 31 -5.30 9.24 22.40
C ASN A 31 -5.87 7.81 22.36
N GLY A 32 -5.02 6.79 22.26
CA GLY A 32 -5.41 5.40 22.52
C GLY A 32 -6.23 4.72 21.42
N ASP A 33 -6.50 5.41 20.31
CA ASP A 33 -7.12 4.82 19.11
C ASP A 33 -6.12 3.94 18.34
N ASP A 34 -6.67 2.95 17.63
CA ASP A 34 -5.93 1.96 16.86
C ASP A 34 -4.95 2.62 15.87
N SER A 35 -3.68 2.22 15.95
CA SER A 35 -2.63 2.66 15.03
C SER A 35 -3.06 2.54 13.56
N LEU A 36 -3.01 3.65 12.83
CA LEU A 36 -3.54 3.73 11.47
C LEU A 36 -2.46 3.33 10.44
N PRO A 37 -2.78 2.53 9.41
CA PRO A 37 -1.81 2.22 8.36
C PRO A 37 -1.41 3.51 7.62
N LEU A 38 -0.09 3.72 7.48
CA LEU A 38 0.47 4.87 6.80
C LEU A 38 0.19 4.82 5.29
N VAL A 39 0.17 3.63 4.72
CA VAL A 39 0.00 3.42 3.28
C VAL A 39 -1.27 2.65 2.95
N GLN A 40 -1.86 2.97 1.82
CA GLN A 40 -2.93 2.20 1.21
C GLN A 40 -2.42 1.61 -0.10
N ILE A 41 -2.13 0.31 -0.12
CA ILE A 41 -1.66 -0.41 -1.31
C ILE A 41 -2.85 -0.85 -2.17
N PHE A 42 -2.72 -0.66 -3.48
CA PHE A 42 -3.68 -1.11 -4.49
C PHE A 42 -3.22 -2.40 -5.17
N GLY A 43 -4.19 -3.14 -5.73
CA GLY A 43 -3.99 -4.42 -6.43
C GLY A 43 -4.19 -5.67 -5.56
N PRO A 44 -4.10 -6.87 -6.14
CA PRO A 44 -4.32 -8.13 -5.43
C PRO A 44 -3.34 -8.29 -4.27
N LYS A 45 -3.84 -8.50 -3.04
CA LYS A 45 -3.00 -8.58 -1.84
C LYS A 45 -2.01 -9.74 -1.91
N ILE A 46 -2.47 -10.92 -2.35
CA ILE A 46 -1.67 -12.15 -2.46
C ILE A 46 -2.25 -12.99 -3.62
N LYS A 47 -1.83 -12.71 -4.86
CA LYS A 47 -1.94 -13.66 -5.98
C LYS A 47 -0.61 -13.65 -6.71
N TYR A 48 -0.13 -14.84 -7.09
CA TYR A 48 1.17 -15.09 -7.73
C TYR A 48 1.40 -14.29 -9.04
N ASP A 49 0.36 -13.65 -9.57
CA ASP A 49 0.39 -12.82 -10.77
C ASP A 49 0.60 -11.31 -10.51
N ARG A 50 1.00 -10.91 -9.29
CA ARG A 50 1.38 -9.49 -9.04
C ARG A 50 2.66 -9.18 -9.83
N GLY A 51 2.59 -8.14 -10.67
CA GLY A 51 3.75 -7.63 -11.42
C GLY A 51 4.82 -6.98 -10.53
N ALA A 52 5.91 -6.52 -11.14
CA ALA A 52 7.08 -5.95 -10.48
C ALA A 52 6.87 -4.59 -9.77
N ALA A 53 5.64 -4.08 -9.71
CA ALA A 53 5.32 -2.73 -9.24
C ALA A 53 4.30 -2.75 -8.08
N VAL A 54 4.43 -1.77 -7.18
CA VAL A 54 3.47 -1.51 -6.11
C VAL A 54 2.90 -0.12 -6.31
N VAL A 55 1.57 -0.02 -6.34
CA VAL A 55 0.86 1.26 -6.33
C VAL A 55 0.31 1.49 -4.93
N PHE A 56 0.56 2.66 -4.36
CA PHE A 56 0.13 3.00 -3.01
C PHE A 56 -0.17 4.49 -2.87
N ASN A 57 -1.06 4.82 -1.94
CA ASN A 57 -1.22 6.18 -1.43
C ASN A 57 -0.64 6.29 -0.02
N VAL A 58 -0.25 7.50 0.39
CA VAL A 58 0.20 7.80 1.75
C VAL A 58 -0.90 8.58 2.49
N ARG A 59 -1.12 8.25 3.75
CA ARG A 59 -2.12 8.88 4.62
C ARG A 59 -1.48 9.82 5.63
N ASP A 60 -2.25 10.82 6.05
CA ASP A 60 -1.95 11.63 7.22
C ASP A 60 -2.62 11.08 8.49
N ARG A 61 -2.34 11.73 9.64
CA ARG A 61 -2.94 11.36 10.93
C ARG A 61 -4.45 11.56 11.00
N ASN A 62 -5.00 12.41 10.14
CA ASN A 62 -6.43 12.71 10.04
C ASN A 62 -7.16 11.77 9.06
N ARG A 63 -6.50 10.68 8.63
CA ARG A 63 -7.00 9.72 7.62
C ARG A 63 -7.13 10.32 6.20
N GLY A 64 -6.65 11.54 5.98
CA GLY A 64 -6.57 12.19 4.68
C GLY A 64 -5.44 11.61 3.82
N LEU A 65 -5.54 11.78 2.50
CA LEU A 65 -4.47 11.41 1.57
C LEU A 65 -3.49 12.57 1.41
N ILE A 66 -2.20 12.26 1.45
CA ILE A 66 -1.14 13.22 1.13
C ILE A 66 -1.07 13.37 -0.40
N ASN A 67 -0.89 14.61 -0.88
CA ASN A 67 -0.75 14.88 -2.31
C ASN A 67 0.43 14.07 -2.90
N PRO A 68 0.22 13.31 -3.99
CA PRO A 68 1.25 12.45 -4.57
C PRO A 68 2.53 13.20 -5.00
N GLU A 69 2.43 14.48 -5.41
CA GLU A 69 3.60 15.29 -5.75
C GLU A 69 4.51 15.56 -4.54
N VAL A 70 3.92 15.72 -3.35
CA VAL A 70 4.69 15.88 -2.11
C VAL A 70 5.42 14.59 -1.78
N VAL A 71 4.74 13.45 -1.92
CA VAL A 71 5.34 12.12 -1.69
C VAL A 71 6.48 11.87 -2.67
N GLN A 72 6.30 12.18 -3.95
CA GLN A 72 7.33 12.03 -4.98
C GLN A 72 8.56 12.89 -4.68
N LYS A 73 8.38 14.18 -4.38
CA LYS A 73 9.49 15.10 -4.06
C LYS A 73 10.27 14.66 -2.81
N LEU A 74 9.57 14.18 -1.78
CA LEU A 74 10.22 13.64 -0.57
C LEU A 74 11.01 12.36 -0.88
N ALA A 75 10.49 11.48 -1.72
CA ALA A 75 11.18 10.28 -2.14
C ALA A 75 12.44 10.62 -2.96
N GLU A 76 12.34 11.53 -3.91
CA GLU A 76 13.47 12.00 -4.73
C GLU A 76 14.57 12.61 -3.87
N ALA A 77 14.21 13.41 -2.86
CA ALA A 77 15.15 13.95 -1.88
C ALA A 77 15.89 12.86 -1.07
N ASN A 78 15.34 11.65 -1.01
CA ASN A 78 15.94 10.48 -0.35
C ASN A 78 16.52 9.47 -1.36
N GLY A 79 16.69 9.86 -2.64
CA GLY A 79 17.26 8.99 -3.68
C GLY A 79 16.32 7.87 -4.15
N ILE A 80 15.02 8.00 -3.91
CA ILE A 80 13.99 7.05 -4.33
C ILE A 80 13.15 7.68 -5.44
N PHE A 81 13.11 7.04 -6.60
CA PHE A 81 12.25 7.48 -7.71
C PHE A 81 10.86 6.84 -7.60
N LEU A 82 9.82 7.66 -7.58
CA LEU A 82 8.43 7.23 -7.58
C LEU A 82 7.71 7.81 -8.81
N GLY A 83 6.87 6.99 -9.45
CA GLY A 83 5.94 7.48 -10.47
C GLY A 83 4.61 7.91 -9.86
N ILE A 84 3.97 8.92 -10.47
CA ILE A 84 2.60 9.31 -10.14
C ILE A 84 1.67 8.74 -11.21
N GLY A 85 0.57 8.13 -10.79
CA GLY A 85 -0.40 7.55 -11.69
C GLY A 85 -1.81 7.61 -11.11
N ILE A 86 -2.80 7.66 -12.00
CA ILE A 86 -4.21 7.60 -11.64
C ILE A 86 -4.70 6.19 -11.94
N LEU A 87 -5.25 5.53 -10.92
CA LEU A 87 -5.92 4.24 -11.07
C LEU A 87 -7.38 4.46 -11.43
N SER A 88 -7.76 4.06 -12.64
CA SER A 88 -9.15 4.08 -13.12
C SER A 88 -9.76 2.68 -13.09
N HIS A 89 -11.08 2.59 -12.95
CA HIS A 89 -11.84 1.33 -13.01
C HIS A 89 -11.41 0.27 -11.97
N ILE A 90 -10.94 0.68 -10.80
CA ILE A 90 -10.59 -0.24 -9.72
C ILE A 90 -11.83 -0.66 -8.93
N LYS A 91 -11.96 -1.95 -8.65
CA LYS A 91 -12.97 -2.48 -7.71
C LYS A 91 -12.30 -2.75 -6.37
N ILE A 92 -12.58 -1.90 -5.39
CA ILE A 92 -12.13 -2.13 -4.01
C ILE A 92 -13.09 -3.15 -3.41
N ILE A 93 -12.65 -4.40 -3.30
CA ILE A 93 -13.38 -5.42 -2.53
C ILE A 93 -13.03 -5.18 -1.07
N ASP A 94 -13.86 -4.39 -0.42
CA ASP A 94 -13.74 -4.14 1.00
C ASP A 94 -14.30 -5.35 1.76
N ASN A 95 -13.42 -6.17 2.33
CA ASN A 95 -13.82 -7.24 3.25
C ASN A 95 -14.13 -6.69 4.66
N SER A 96 -14.08 -5.38 4.90
CA SER A 96 -14.52 -4.77 6.16
C SER A 96 -16.04 -4.55 6.21
N ARG A 97 -16.82 -5.63 6.07
CA ARG A 97 -18.16 -5.69 6.68
C ARG A 97 -18.04 -6.08 8.15
N GLN A 98 -17.60 -5.14 8.99
CA GLN A 98 -17.93 -5.01 10.41
C GLN A 98 -17.10 -3.85 10.97
N GLN A 99 -17.66 -3.06 11.88
CA GLN A 99 -17.18 -1.75 12.37
C GLN A 99 -17.74 -0.52 11.63
N ARG A 100 -19.05 -0.50 11.35
CA ARG A 100 -19.86 0.72 11.53
C ARG A 100 -21.11 0.36 12.33
N GLY A 101 -21.31 1.11 13.40
CA GLY A 101 -22.18 0.79 14.52
C GLY A 101 -23.65 0.73 14.17
N GLY A 102 -24.35 -0.18 14.84
CA GLY A 102 -25.71 0.07 15.26
C GLY A 102 -25.66 1.06 16.42
N LEU A 103 -25.75 2.35 16.11
CA LEU A 103 -26.31 3.33 17.04
C LEU A 103 -27.69 3.66 16.49
N ASN A 104 -28.68 2.92 16.98
CA ASN A 104 -30.07 3.38 16.94
C ASN A 104 -30.20 4.44 18.03
N LEU A 105 -30.57 5.64 17.63
CA LEU A 105 -31.28 6.61 18.46
C LEU A 105 -32.45 7.12 17.62
#